data_AF-A0A9C8DHG3-F1
#
_entry.id   AF-A0A9C8DHG3-F1
#
_cell.length_a   1.000
_cell.length_b   1.000
_cell.length_c   1.000
_cell.angle_alpha   90.00
_cell.angle_beta   90.00
_cell.angle_gamma   90.00
#
_symmetry.space_group_name_H-M   'P 1'
#
loop_
_entity.id
_entity.type
_entity.pdbx_description
1 polymer ?
#
loop_
_entity_poly.entity_id
_entity_poly.type
_entity_poly.pdbx_seq_one_letter_code
_entity_poly.pdbx_strand_id
1 'polypeptide(L)'
;MRETKEPPEFFHDLNLDQVVDAITSGWDEFDLKPFFYRSLRDLDTITYRQGVMRDLEGKNAMEAIESFTERIRIMRRYLKHSQDLRYKEQKEGWFIASVNLYCEAIEQLSHDLNGLPLASRGLQSLREFLASYVRSSAFEELAAKTKRLTDALSAIRYCLIIKGNRITVRNYDGEEDYSAIAEETFQKFRRGA
;
A
#
# COMPACT_ATOMS: atom_id res chain seq x y z
N MET A 1 -6.62 23.52 0.81
CA MET A 1 -5.46 24.27 0.25
C MET A 1 -5.80 24.66 -1.18
N ARG A 2 -5.42 25.86 -1.65
CA ARG A 2 -5.58 26.23 -3.08
C ARG A 2 -4.30 25.88 -3.83
N GLU A 3 -4.40 24.98 -4.78
CA GLU A 3 -3.31 24.51 -5.66
C GLU A 3 -3.16 25.46 -6.86
N THR A 4 -1.92 25.82 -7.18
CA THR A 4 -1.59 26.55 -8.42
C THR A 4 -1.05 25.53 -9.40
N LYS A 5 -1.73 25.34 -10.54
CA LYS A 5 -1.37 24.31 -11.51
C LYS A 5 -0.16 24.65 -12.38
N GLU A 6 0.14 25.93 -12.54
CA GLU A 6 1.22 26.40 -13.41
C GLU A 6 2.39 26.97 -12.57
N PRO A 7 3.64 26.68 -12.95
CA PRO A 7 4.81 27.25 -12.30
C PRO A 7 4.89 28.77 -12.56
N PRO A 8 5.33 29.58 -11.59
CA PRO A 8 5.62 30.99 -11.84
C PRO A 8 6.70 31.17 -12.91
N GLU A 9 6.62 32.24 -13.71
CA GLU A 9 7.56 32.51 -14.82
C GLU A 9 9.03 32.48 -14.35
N PHE A 10 9.32 33.01 -13.16
CA PHE A 10 10.67 33.05 -12.60
C PHE A 10 11.24 31.68 -12.21
N PHE A 11 10.45 30.60 -12.18
CA PHE A 11 10.95 29.26 -11.82
C PHE A 11 11.96 28.76 -12.84
N HIS A 12 11.70 28.99 -14.12
CA HIS A 12 12.61 28.60 -15.19
C HIS A 12 13.90 29.43 -15.12
N ASP A 13 13.77 30.75 -14.93
CA ASP A 13 14.92 31.67 -14.82
C ASP A 13 15.86 31.32 -13.65
N LEU A 14 15.29 30.82 -12.54
CA LEU A 14 16.03 30.42 -11.34
C LEU A 14 16.37 28.92 -11.30
N ASN A 15 16.10 28.16 -12.37
CA ASN A 15 16.22 26.69 -12.43
C ASN A 15 15.51 25.95 -11.27
N LEU A 16 14.45 26.54 -10.71
CA LEU A 16 13.66 25.93 -9.63
C LEU A 16 12.76 24.81 -10.16
N ASP A 17 12.40 24.85 -11.45
CA ASP A 17 11.74 23.78 -12.17
C ASP A 17 12.54 22.47 -12.09
N GLN A 18 13.85 22.51 -12.36
CA GLN A 18 14.73 21.35 -12.26
C GLN A 18 14.83 20.79 -10.84
N VAL A 19 14.83 21.67 -9.83
CA VAL A 19 14.83 21.24 -8.42
C VAL A 19 13.52 20.55 -8.08
N VAL A 20 12.37 21.12 -8.47
CA VAL A 20 11.06 20.52 -8.24
C VAL A 20 10.93 19.17 -8.97
N ASP A 21 11.44 19.08 -10.18
CA ASP A 21 11.47 17.83 -10.94
C ASP A 21 12.33 16.76 -10.25
N ALA A 22 13.51 17.14 -9.76
CA ALA A 22 14.40 16.21 -9.07
C ALA A 22 13.79 15.68 -7.76
N ILE A 23 13.20 16.55 -6.92
CA ILE A 23 12.64 16.14 -5.62
C ILE A 23 11.32 15.39 -5.74
N THR A 24 10.58 15.55 -6.85
CA THR A 24 9.31 14.83 -7.10
C THR A 24 9.47 13.59 -7.98
N SER A 25 10.68 13.35 -8.49
CA SER A 25 10.98 12.19 -9.34
C SER A 25 10.61 10.86 -8.67
N GLY A 26 9.83 10.03 -9.37
CA GLY A 26 9.36 8.73 -8.86
C GLY A 26 8.06 8.79 -8.05
N TRP A 27 7.54 10.00 -7.81
CA TRP A 27 6.29 10.29 -7.09
C TRP A 27 5.24 10.95 -7.98
N ASP A 28 5.37 10.80 -9.30
CA ASP A 28 4.52 11.44 -10.31
C ASP A 28 3.02 11.16 -10.12
N GLU A 29 2.67 10.00 -9.57
CA GLU A 29 1.28 9.60 -9.31
C GLU A 29 0.58 10.43 -8.23
N PHE A 30 1.31 11.24 -7.48
CA PHE A 30 0.78 12.07 -6.40
C PHE A 30 0.63 13.54 -6.79
N ASP A 31 1.00 13.93 -8.01
CA ASP A 31 0.93 15.31 -8.51
C ASP A 31 1.45 16.35 -7.49
N LEU A 32 2.72 16.17 -7.07
CA LEU A 32 3.31 16.95 -5.97
C LEU A 32 3.80 18.34 -6.40
N LYS A 33 4.06 18.57 -7.70
CA LYS A 33 4.65 19.82 -8.19
C LYS A 33 3.84 21.09 -7.85
N PRO A 34 2.49 21.10 -7.92
CA PRO A 34 1.67 22.23 -7.50
C PRO A 34 1.91 22.73 -6.06
N PHE A 35 2.42 21.87 -5.18
CA PHE A 35 2.74 22.25 -3.79
C PHE A 35 4.01 23.10 -3.67
N PHE A 36 4.87 23.08 -4.68
CA PHE A 36 6.14 23.83 -4.74
C PHE A 36 6.02 25.16 -5.49
N TYR A 37 5.05 25.30 -6.39
CA TYR A 37 4.85 26.51 -7.20
C TYR A 37 4.40 27.74 -6.40
N ARG A 38 3.95 27.53 -5.16
CA ARG A 38 3.44 28.61 -4.31
C ARG A 38 4.35 28.89 -3.13
N SER A 39 4.91 30.09 -3.10
CA SER A 39 5.52 30.63 -1.88
C SER A 39 4.45 30.89 -0.81
N LEU A 40 4.66 30.32 0.37
CA LEU A 40 3.78 30.51 1.52
C LEU A 40 4.07 31.89 2.15
N ARG A 41 3.01 32.62 2.49
CA ARG A 41 3.08 33.91 3.19
C ARG A 41 2.55 33.87 4.61
N ASP A 42 1.96 32.74 4.99
CA ASP A 42 1.39 32.52 6.31
C ASP A 42 2.37 31.77 7.20
N LEU A 43 2.73 32.37 8.33
CA LEU A 43 3.76 31.85 9.22
C LEU A 43 3.33 30.55 9.92
N ASP A 44 2.04 30.41 10.27
CA ASP A 44 1.52 29.17 10.86
C ASP A 44 1.65 28.01 9.88
N THR A 45 1.26 28.21 8.61
CA THR A 45 1.41 27.19 7.56
C THR A 45 2.87 26.82 7.31
N ILE A 46 3.80 27.79 7.32
CA ILE A 46 5.24 27.53 7.17
C ILE A 46 5.75 26.68 8.34
N THR A 47 5.44 27.09 9.58
CA THR A 47 5.86 26.41 10.80
C THR A 47 5.28 24.99 10.85
N TYR A 48 4.02 24.83 10.44
CA TYR A 48 3.36 23.54 10.33
C TYR A 48 4.11 22.59 9.37
N ARG A 49 4.43 23.04 8.15
CA ARG A 49 5.17 22.21 7.17
C ARG A 49 6.58 21.86 7.66
N GLN A 50 7.30 22.84 8.21
CA GLN A 50 8.64 22.61 8.75
C GLN A 50 8.63 21.64 9.94
N GLY A 51 7.60 21.73 10.80
CA GLY A 51 7.40 20.78 11.88
C GLY A 51 7.25 19.35 11.37
N VAL A 52 6.38 19.13 10.38
CA VAL A 52 6.20 17.80 9.76
C VAL A 52 7.51 17.29 9.17
N MET A 53 8.22 18.12 8.40
CA MET A 53 9.51 17.72 7.81
C MET A 53 10.54 17.35 8.88
N ARG A 54 10.59 18.08 10.00
CA ARG A 54 11.50 17.77 11.12
C ARG A 54 11.19 16.43 11.78
N ASP A 55 9.92 16.08 11.96
CA ASP A 55 9.59 14.73 12.46
C ASP A 55 10.01 13.65 11.46
N LEU A 56 9.87 13.91 10.16
CA LEU A 56 10.26 12.98 9.08
C LEU A 56 11.78 12.85 8.88
N GLU A 57 12.60 13.73 9.46
CA GLU A 57 14.05 13.49 9.58
C GLU A 57 14.35 12.27 10.47
N GLY A 58 13.41 11.88 11.34
CA GLY A 58 13.50 10.66 12.13
C GLY A 58 13.31 9.40 11.29
N LYS A 59 14.34 8.55 11.25
CA LYS A 59 14.36 7.31 10.43
C LYS A 59 13.09 6.45 10.57
N ASN A 60 12.64 6.18 11.78
CA ASN A 60 11.47 5.32 12.00
C ASN A 60 10.16 5.97 11.49
N ALA A 61 10.03 7.30 11.58
CA ALA A 61 8.87 8.01 11.06
C ALA A 61 8.86 7.99 9.53
N MET A 62 10.03 8.20 8.91
CA MET A 62 10.18 8.10 7.46
C MET A 62 9.88 6.69 6.96
N GLU A 63 10.44 5.66 7.58
CA GLU A 63 10.21 4.25 7.21
C GLU A 63 8.73 3.86 7.31
N ALA A 64 8.01 4.33 8.34
CA ALA A 64 6.57 4.11 8.48
C ALA A 64 5.77 4.72 7.31
N ILE A 65 6.10 5.96 6.91
CA ILE A 65 5.44 6.65 5.80
C ILE A 65 5.79 6.02 4.45
N GLU A 66 7.05 5.62 4.24
CA GLU A 66 7.49 4.93 3.02
C GLU A 66 6.81 3.57 2.87
N SER A 67 6.78 2.77 3.94
CA SER A 67 6.09 1.47 3.99
C SER A 67 4.61 1.60 3.68
N PHE A 68 3.93 2.55 4.31
CA PHE A 68 2.53 2.86 4.03
C PHE A 68 2.33 3.25 2.56
N THR A 69 3.18 4.13 2.04
CA THR A 69 3.05 4.61 0.66
C THR A 69 3.19 3.45 -0.32
N GLU A 70 4.21 2.60 -0.19
CA GLU A 70 4.39 1.47 -1.11
C GLU A 70 3.19 0.51 -1.08
N ARG A 71 2.63 0.22 0.11
CA ARG A 71 1.42 -0.61 0.23
C ARG A 71 0.21 0.02 -0.47
N ILE A 72 0.02 1.33 -0.33
CA ILE A 72 -1.07 2.04 -1.02
C ILE A 72 -0.84 2.08 -2.54
N ARG A 73 0.41 2.18 -3.02
CA ARG A 73 0.73 2.06 -4.44
C ARG A 73 0.37 0.68 -4.99
N ILE A 74 0.76 -0.39 -4.29
CA ILE A 74 0.38 -1.76 -4.64
C ILE A 74 -1.15 -1.91 -4.67
N MET A 75 -1.85 -1.41 -3.65
CA MET A 75 -3.30 -1.45 -3.58
C MET A 75 -3.96 -0.76 -4.78
N ARG A 76 -3.49 0.44 -5.16
CA ARG A 76 -3.99 1.15 -6.35
C ARG A 76 -3.73 0.36 -7.64
N ARG A 77 -2.57 -0.31 -7.75
CA ARG A 77 -2.27 -1.19 -8.90
C ARG A 77 -3.25 -2.36 -8.96
N TYR A 78 -3.57 -3.00 -7.84
CA TYR A 78 -4.52 -4.12 -7.78
C TYR A 78 -5.94 -3.66 -8.15
N LEU A 79 -6.36 -2.51 -7.63
CA LEU A 79 -7.68 -1.94 -7.95
C LEU A 79 -7.78 -1.60 -9.44
N LYS A 80 -6.76 -0.97 -10.03
CA LYS A 80 -6.71 -0.70 -11.47
C LYS A 80 -6.76 -2.01 -12.27
N HIS A 81 -5.94 -2.99 -11.90
CA HIS A 81 -5.93 -4.29 -12.57
C HIS A 81 -7.29 -4.99 -12.51
N SER A 82 -8.03 -4.90 -11.40
CA SER A 82 -9.38 -5.46 -11.27
C SER A 82 -10.37 -4.89 -12.29
N GLN A 83 -10.20 -3.63 -12.69
CA GLN A 83 -11.09 -2.96 -13.64
C GLN A 83 -10.88 -3.51 -15.06
N ASP A 84 -9.64 -3.85 -15.41
CA ASP A 84 -9.21 -4.31 -16.74
C ASP A 84 -9.57 -5.77 -17.04
N LEU A 85 -9.91 -6.56 -16.02
CA LEU A 85 -10.23 -7.99 -16.19
C LEU A 85 -11.58 -8.19 -16.90
N ARG A 86 -11.83 -9.41 -17.37
CA ARG A 86 -13.10 -9.77 -18.04
C ARG A 86 -14.02 -10.60 -17.14
N TYR A 87 -13.46 -11.53 -16.39
CA TYR A 87 -14.22 -12.47 -15.56
C TYR A 87 -14.59 -11.84 -14.22
N LYS A 88 -15.87 -11.91 -13.87
CA LYS A 88 -16.45 -11.27 -12.68
C LYS A 88 -15.74 -11.72 -11.40
N GLU A 89 -15.55 -13.02 -11.24
CA GLU A 89 -14.97 -13.63 -10.04
C GLU A 89 -13.51 -13.18 -9.85
N GLN A 90 -12.79 -13.01 -10.96
CA GLN A 90 -11.42 -12.46 -10.91
C GLN A 90 -11.44 -10.98 -10.51
N LYS A 91 -12.37 -10.17 -11.03
CA LYS A 91 -12.52 -8.77 -10.58
C LYS A 91 -12.77 -8.68 -9.09
N GLU A 92 -13.72 -9.48 -8.61
CA GLU A 92 -14.12 -9.51 -7.20
C GLU A 92 -12.96 -9.99 -6.31
N GLY A 93 -12.21 -11.01 -6.72
CA GLY A 93 -11.02 -11.47 -6.00
C GLY A 93 -9.93 -10.39 -5.87
N TRP A 94 -9.61 -9.70 -6.97
CA TRP A 94 -8.64 -8.59 -6.95
C TRP A 94 -9.15 -7.39 -6.14
N PHE A 95 -10.45 -7.10 -6.19
CA PHE A 95 -11.05 -6.06 -5.36
C PHE A 95 -10.91 -6.38 -3.88
N ILE A 96 -11.26 -7.61 -3.45
CA ILE A 96 -11.10 -8.06 -2.05
C ILE A 96 -9.63 -7.97 -1.63
N ALA A 97 -8.69 -8.42 -2.47
CA ALA A 97 -7.26 -8.30 -2.18
C ALA A 97 -6.81 -6.84 -2.01
N SER A 98 -7.37 -5.92 -2.83
CA SER A 98 -7.09 -4.48 -2.73
C SER A 98 -7.61 -3.89 -1.40
N VAL A 99 -8.84 -4.24 -1.01
CA VAL A 99 -9.42 -3.81 0.27
C VAL A 99 -8.64 -4.37 1.45
N ASN A 100 -8.20 -5.63 1.38
CA ASN A 100 -7.41 -6.26 2.43
C ASN A 100 -6.09 -5.51 2.64
N LEU A 101 -5.39 -5.22 1.55
CA LEU A 101 -4.13 -4.47 1.60
C LEU A 101 -4.33 -3.02 2.10
N TYR A 102 -5.46 -2.40 1.77
CA TYR A 102 -5.83 -1.09 2.31
C TYR A 102 -6.00 -1.13 3.84
N CYS A 103 -6.77 -2.09 4.36
CA CYS A 103 -6.98 -2.24 5.80
C CYS A 103 -5.64 -2.48 6.52
N GLU A 104 -4.84 -3.43 6.03
CA GLU A 104 -3.51 -3.73 6.60
C GLU A 104 -2.59 -2.51 6.59
N ALA A 105 -2.56 -1.73 5.49
CA ALA A 105 -1.71 -0.55 5.39
C ALA A 105 -2.10 0.55 6.41
N ILE A 106 -3.40 0.77 6.60
CA ILE A 106 -3.91 1.78 7.54
C ILE A 106 -3.70 1.33 8.99
N GLU A 107 -3.96 0.06 9.31
CA GLU A 107 -3.72 -0.50 10.64
C GLU A 107 -2.23 -0.46 11.00
N GLN A 108 -1.35 -0.85 10.07
CA GLN A 108 0.09 -0.80 10.27
C GLN A 108 0.58 0.63 10.47
N LEU A 109 0.17 1.59 9.64
CA LEU A 109 0.56 2.99 9.81
C LEU A 109 0.06 3.55 11.15
N SER A 110 -1.17 3.21 11.56
CA SER A 110 -1.71 3.62 12.87
C SER A 110 -0.87 3.05 14.01
N HIS A 111 -0.48 1.77 13.92
CA HIS A 111 0.40 1.12 14.90
C HIS A 111 1.78 1.79 14.96
N ASP A 112 2.42 1.98 13.81
CA ASP A 112 3.77 2.53 13.69
C ASP A 112 3.82 3.95 14.26
N LEU A 113 2.89 4.83 13.87
CA LEU A 113 2.86 6.22 14.36
C LEU A 113 2.53 6.32 15.86
N ASN A 114 1.75 5.39 16.42
CA ASN A 114 1.44 5.37 17.85
C ASN A 114 2.67 5.15 18.73
N GLY A 115 3.67 4.41 18.24
CA GLY A 115 4.91 4.14 18.98
C GLY A 115 5.96 5.26 18.92
N LEU A 116 5.74 6.30 18.11
CA LEU A 116 6.79 7.28 17.80
C LEU A 116 6.66 8.59 18.61
N PRO A 117 7.79 9.19 19.01
CA PRO A 117 7.83 10.48 19.69
C PRO A 117 7.69 11.64 18.67
N LEU A 118 6.48 11.82 18.12
CA LEU A 118 6.15 12.86 17.14
C LEU A 118 5.97 14.21 17.83
N ALA A 119 6.64 15.26 17.35
CA ALA A 119 6.56 16.62 17.92
C ALA A 119 5.69 17.57 17.09
N SER A 120 5.53 17.30 15.79
CA SER A 120 4.77 18.15 14.89
C SER A 120 3.27 18.04 15.11
N ARG A 121 2.58 19.19 15.09
CA ARG A 121 1.12 19.25 15.09
C ARG A 121 0.52 18.38 13.98
N GLY A 122 1.15 18.35 12.81
CA GLY A 122 0.67 17.60 11.65
C GLY A 122 0.66 16.08 11.87
N LEU A 123 1.79 15.49 12.28
CA LEU A 123 1.85 14.04 12.48
C LEU A 123 1.14 13.61 13.77
N GLN A 124 1.07 14.46 14.79
CA GLN A 124 0.23 14.21 15.97
C GLN A 124 -1.25 14.14 15.59
N SER A 125 -1.76 15.12 14.83
CA SER A 125 -3.14 15.09 14.35
C SER A 125 -3.42 13.91 13.40
N LEU A 126 -2.47 13.55 12.54
CA LEU A 126 -2.59 12.35 11.70
C LEU A 126 -2.69 11.07 12.54
N ARG A 127 -1.84 10.92 13.56
CA ARG A 127 -1.86 9.79 14.49
C ARG A 127 -3.20 9.69 15.21
N GLU A 128 -3.69 10.82 15.75
CA GLU A 128 -4.99 10.88 16.43
C GLU A 128 -6.14 10.50 15.48
N PHE A 129 -6.14 11.04 14.26
CA PHE A 129 -7.10 10.69 13.23
C PHE A 129 -7.07 9.20 12.90
N LEU A 130 -5.89 8.63 12.63
CA LEU A 130 -5.76 7.21 12.30
C LEU A 130 -6.23 6.31 13.45
N ALA A 131 -5.86 6.66 14.68
CA ALA A 131 -6.30 5.93 15.86
C ALA A 131 -7.84 5.96 16.00
N SER A 132 -8.49 7.10 15.71
CA SER A 132 -9.95 7.19 15.69
C SER A 132 -10.57 6.45 14.50
N TYR A 133 -9.93 6.51 13.35
CA TYR A 133 -10.44 5.93 12.10
C TYR A 133 -10.44 4.40 12.16
N VAL A 134 -9.34 3.79 12.62
CA VAL A 134 -9.23 2.33 12.78
C VAL A 134 -10.24 1.78 13.79
N ARG A 135 -10.60 2.55 14.82
CA ARG A 135 -11.64 2.21 15.82
C ARG A 135 -13.06 2.60 15.40
N SER A 136 -13.24 3.15 14.20
CA SER A 136 -14.56 3.51 13.72
C SER A 136 -15.33 2.24 13.33
N SER A 137 -16.64 2.20 13.61
CA SER A 137 -17.47 1.04 13.28
C SER A 137 -17.44 0.70 11.79
N ALA A 138 -17.36 1.72 10.93
CA ALA A 138 -17.26 1.55 9.48
C ALA A 138 -15.95 0.85 9.05
N PHE A 139 -14.82 1.23 9.66
CA PHE A 139 -13.54 0.59 9.36
C PHE A 139 -13.47 -0.83 9.93
N GLU A 140 -13.90 -1.03 11.17
CA GLU A 140 -13.93 -2.36 11.80
C GLU A 140 -14.83 -3.34 11.02
N GLU A 141 -15.99 -2.88 10.55
CA GLU A 141 -16.88 -3.69 9.71
C GLU A 141 -16.22 -4.05 8.36
N LEU A 142 -15.55 -3.09 7.72
CA LEU A 142 -14.83 -3.31 6.47
C LEU A 142 -13.71 -4.34 6.65
N ALA A 143 -12.86 -4.16 7.65
CA ALA A 143 -11.74 -5.04 7.95
C ALA A 143 -12.22 -6.45 8.29
N ALA A 144 -13.23 -6.58 9.16
CA ALA A 144 -13.79 -7.87 9.55
C ALA A 144 -14.45 -8.61 8.37
N LYS A 145 -15.23 -7.92 7.53
CA LYS A 145 -15.84 -8.55 6.34
C LYS A 145 -14.77 -9.00 5.34
N THR A 146 -13.79 -8.14 5.09
CA THR A 146 -12.69 -8.43 4.16
C THR A 146 -11.90 -9.65 4.62
N LYS A 147 -11.51 -9.69 5.90
CA LYS A 147 -10.81 -10.83 6.48
C LYS A 147 -11.60 -12.13 6.34
N ARG A 148 -12.91 -12.12 6.69
CA ARG A 148 -13.78 -13.30 6.53
C ARG A 148 -13.84 -13.80 5.09
N LEU A 149 -13.93 -12.90 4.11
CA LEU A 149 -13.97 -13.27 2.69
C LEU A 149 -12.62 -13.82 2.23
N THR A 150 -11.51 -13.18 2.60
CA THR A 150 -10.16 -13.66 2.30
C THR A 150 -9.95 -15.06 2.89
N ASP A 151 -10.29 -15.28 4.16
CA ASP A 151 -10.17 -16.57 4.83
C ASP A 151 -11.02 -17.65 4.13
N ALA A 152 -12.26 -17.32 3.77
CA ALA A 152 -13.15 -18.23 3.06
C ALA A 152 -12.61 -18.61 1.67
N LEU A 153 -12.05 -17.65 0.93
CA LEU A 153 -11.41 -17.90 -0.36
C LEU A 153 -10.13 -18.75 -0.21
N SER A 154 -9.31 -18.47 0.81
CA SER A 154 -8.09 -19.22 1.11
C SER A 154 -8.35 -20.64 1.61
N ALA A 155 -9.57 -20.93 2.09
CA ALA A 155 -9.99 -22.27 2.49
C ALA A 155 -10.38 -23.17 1.31
N ILE A 156 -10.61 -22.61 0.11
CA ILE A 156 -10.96 -23.39 -1.08
C ILE A 156 -9.78 -24.31 -1.45
N ARG A 157 -10.08 -25.58 -1.72
CA ARG A 157 -9.11 -26.59 -2.16
C ARG A 157 -9.56 -27.17 -3.50
N TYR A 158 -8.64 -27.26 -4.45
CA TYR A 158 -8.90 -27.83 -5.77
C TYR A 158 -7.64 -28.51 -6.31
N CYS A 159 -7.86 -29.52 -7.16
CA CYS A 159 -6.81 -30.25 -7.85
C CYS A 159 -6.65 -29.71 -9.28
N LEU A 160 -5.41 -29.46 -9.69
CA LEU A 160 -5.06 -29.09 -11.06
C LEU A 160 -4.38 -30.27 -11.76
N ILE A 161 -4.99 -30.77 -12.83
CA ILE A 161 -4.37 -31.74 -13.71
C ILE A 161 -3.89 -31.00 -14.96
N ILE A 162 -2.58 -30.93 -15.13
CA ILE A 162 -1.93 -30.25 -16.26
C ILE A 162 -1.41 -31.30 -17.23
N LYS A 163 -1.94 -31.32 -18.46
CA LYS A 163 -1.50 -32.21 -19.55
C LYS A 163 -1.21 -31.39 -20.79
N GLY A 164 0.07 -31.07 -21.02
CA GLY A 164 0.47 -30.16 -22.10
C GLY A 164 -0.17 -28.79 -21.93
N ASN A 165 -0.97 -28.36 -22.90
CA ASN A 165 -1.73 -27.10 -22.86
C ASN A 165 -3.13 -27.23 -22.21
N ARG A 166 -3.50 -28.42 -21.72
CA ARG A 166 -4.82 -28.66 -21.10
C ARG A 166 -4.71 -28.62 -19.59
N ILE A 167 -5.44 -27.70 -18.96
CA ILE A 167 -5.60 -27.62 -17.52
C ILE A 167 -7.01 -28.11 -17.16
N THR A 168 -7.11 -29.11 -16.30
CA THR A 168 -8.39 -29.61 -15.76
C THR A 168 -8.44 -29.31 -14.28
N VAL A 169 -9.47 -28.56 -13.86
CA VAL A 169 -9.73 -28.25 -12.45
C VAL A 169 -10.71 -29.27 -11.90
N ARG A 170 -10.40 -29.86 -10.74
CA ARG A 170 -11.27 -30.80 -10.00
C ARG A 170 -11.41 -30.34 -8.56
N ASN A 171 -12.49 -30.76 -7.90
CA ASN A 171 -12.59 -30.64 -6.46
C ASN A 171 -11.47 -31.45 -5.79
N TYR A 172 -11.02 -30.97 -4.63
CA TYR A 172 -10.17 -31.75 -3.75
C TYR A 172 -11.04 -32.73 -2.97
N ASP A 173 -10.80 -34.03 -3.16
CA ASP A 173 -11.54 -35.15 -2.57
C ASP A 173 -10.70 -35.86 -1.48
N GLY A 174 -9.73 -35.15 -0.88
CA GLY A 174 -8.83 -35.72 0.13
C GLY A 174 -7.63 -36.45 -0.46
N GLU A 175 -7.22 -36.10 -1.68
CA GLU A 175 -6.04 -36.69 -2.31
C GLU A 175 -4.80 -36.52 -1.43
N GLU A 176 -4.00 -37.59 -1.33
CA GLU A 176 -2.75 -37.59 -0.58
C GLU A 176 -1.75 -36.60 -1.17
N ASP A 177 -0.98 -35.96 -0.30
CA ASP A 177 0.11 -35.08 -0.72
C ASP A 177 1.30 -35.92 -1.20
N TYR A 178 1.26 -36.30 -2.47
CA TYR A 178 2.34 -37.03 -3.12
C TYR A 178 3.66 -36.23 -3.20
N SER A 179 3.63 -34.91 -2.96
CA SER A 179 4.86 -34.11 -2.96
C SER A 179 5.73 -34.45 -1.75
N ALA A 180 5.14 -34.67 -0.57
CA ALA A 180 5.85 -35.13 0.62
C ALA A 180 6.47 -36.53 0.41
N ILE A 181 5.70 -37.45 -0.21
CA ILE A 181 6.17 -38.81 -0.53
C ILE A 181 7.32 -38.76 -1.55
N ALA A 182 7.22 -37.89 -2.56
CA ALA A 182 8.28 -37.70 -3.55
C ALA A 182 9.53 -37.08 -2.90
N GLU A 183 9.39 -36.03 -2.09
CA GLU A 183 10.50 -35.41 -1.37
C GLU A 183 11.23 -36.41 -0.46
N GLU A 184 10.50 -37.22 0.29
CA GLU A 184 11.06 -38.30 1.12
C GLU A 184 11.81 -39.35 0.26
N THR A 185 11.19 -39.79 -0.85
CA THR A 185 11.79 -40.77 -1.76
C THR A 185 13.09 -40.26 -2.40
N PHE A 186 13.14 -38.97 -2.74
CA PHE A 186 14.29 -38.32 -3.36
C PHE A 186 15.27 -37.69 -2.35
N GLN A 187 14.98 -37.74 -1.05
CA GLN A 187 15.81 -37.17 0.02
C GLN A 187 17.24 -37.76 0.01
N LYS A 188 17.37 -39.04 -0.33
CA LYS A 188 18.67 -39.75 -0.49
C LYS A 188 19.51 -39.25 -1.67
N PHE A 189 18.93 -38.48 -2.59
CA PHE A 189 19.62 -37.89 -3.74
C PHE A 189 19.90 -36.39 -3.58
N ARG A 190 19.51 -35.78 -2.44
CA ARG A 190 19.94 -34.43 -2.07
C ARG A 190 21.44 -34.46 -1.77
N ARG A 191 22.28 -34.24 -2.79
CA ARG A 191 23.71 -33.97 -2.59
C ARG A 191 23.85 -32.54 -2.07
N GLY A 192 24.53 -32.39 -0.94
CA GLY A 192 24.74 -31.12 -0.26
C GLY A 192 25.35 -30.05 -1.19
N ALA A 193 24.88 -28.81 -0.99
CA ALA A 193 25.62 -27.62 -1.39
C ALA A 193 26.77 -27.39 -0.40
#